data_AF-A0A933SW00-F1
#
_entry.id   AF-A0A933SW00-F1
#
_cell.length_a   1.000
_cell.length_b   1.000
_cell.length_c   1.000
_cell.angle_alpha   90.00
_cell.angle_beta   90.00
_cell.angle_gamma   90.00
#
_symmetry.space_group_name_H-M   'P 1'
#
loop_
_entity.id
_entity.type
_entity.pdbx_description
1 polymer ?
#
loop_
_entity_poly.entity_id
_entity_poly.type
_entity_poly.pdbx_seq_one_letter_code
_entity_poly.pdbx_strand_id
1 'polypeptide(L)'
;MAFMDRLREILKIRESPHRIAIAFSTGVFIGMSPFLGIHTVLGIVVAWIFRLNRLATIVGVYVTNPWTIVPVYAFGTWVGAKCLGMKQIIPSIDWSNITFSHFLNDLRPLLMPFIFGTLLIGFLSGIISYFIIYRAVERAHIKSDE
;
A
#
# COMPACT_ATOMS: atom_id res chain seq x y z
N MET A 1 -30.25 8.65 13.94
CA MET A 1 -29.69 7.48 14.65
C MET A 1 -29.62 6.25 13.73
N ALA A 2 -30.71 5.83 13.08
CA ALA A 2 -30.78 4.59 12.27
C ALA A 2 -29.79 4.39 11.08
N PHE A 3 -29.11 5.42 10.57
CA PHE A 3 -28.09 5.24 9.52
C PHE A 3 -26.73 4.87 10.12
N MET A 4 -26.33 5.57 11.19
CA MET A 4 -25.08 5.27 11.90
C MET A 4 -25.14 3.92 12.60
N ASP A 5 -26.32 3.53 13.12
CA ASP A 5 -26.53 2.22 13.72
C ASP A 5 -26.46 1.09 12.67
N ARG A 6 -27.03 1.31 11.47
CA ARG A 6 -26.89 0.37 10.34
C ARG A 6 -25.47 0.31 9.80
N LEU A 7 -24.77 1.44 9.72
CA LEU A 7 -23.35 1.45 9.42
C LEU A 7 -22.57 0.66 10.46
N ARG A 8 -22.90 0.79 11.75
CA ARG A 8 -22.30 0.02 12.84
C ARG A 8 -22.60 -1.47 12.75
N GLU A 9 -23.81 -1.87 12.36
CA GLU A 9 -24.17 -3.28 12.14
C GLU A 9 -23.51 -3.87 10.90
N ILE A 10 -23.39 -3.11 9.80
CA ILE A 10 -22.66 -3.53 8.60
C ILE A 10 -21.15 -3.58 8.87
N LEU A 11 -20.66 -2.67 9.72
CA LEU A 11 -19.30 -2.64 10.23
C LEU A 11 -19.10 -3.51 11.48
N LYS A 12 -20.09 -4.32 11.91
CA LYS A 12 -19.80 -5.43 12.83
C LYS A 12 -19.00 -6.42 12.02
N ILE A 13 -17.69 -6.19 11.99
CA ILE A 13 -16.78 -7.09 11.33
C ILE A 13 -16.79 -8.36 12.16
N ARG A 14 -17.62 -9.33 11.74
CA ARG A 14 -17.79 -10.64 12.41
C ARG A 14 -16.51 -11.48 12.43
N GLU A 15 -15.42 -10.96 11.87
CA GLU A 15 -14.13 -11.62 11.83
C GLU A 15 -13.25 -11.12 12.98
N SER A 16 -12.36 -11.99 13.46
CA SER A 16 -11.46 -11.61 14.54
C SER A 16 -10.58 -10.41 14.14
N PRO A 17 -10.23 -9.53 15.10
CA PRO A 17 -9.33 -8.39 14.86
C PRO A 17 -8.06 -8.78 14.10
N HIS A 18 -7.52 -9.96 14.42
CA HIS A 18 -6.36 -10.54 13.75
C HIS A 18 -6.56 -10.80 12.26
N ARG A 19 -7.68 -11.40 11.84
CA ARG A 19 -7.94 -11.70 10.42
C ARG A 19 -8.10 -10.42 9.60
N ILE A 20 -8.73 -9.40 10.18
CA ILE A 20 -8.93 -8.10 9.54
C ILE A 20 -7.59 -7.37 9.39
N ALA A 21 -6.77 -7.40 10.45
CA ALA A 21 -5.45 -6.80 10.43
C ALA A 21 -4.53 -7.44 9.37
N ILE A 22 -4.51 -8.78 9.26
CA ILE A 22 -3.77 -9.49 8.20
C ILE A 22 -4.29 -9.12 6.82
N ALA A 23 -5.61 -9.11 6.65
CA ALA A 23 -6.22 -8.79 5.36
C ALA A 23 -5.87 -7.38 4.91
N PHE A 24 -5.97 -6.40 5.81
CA PHE A 24 -5.62 -5.01 5.55
C PHE A 24 -4.13 -4.83 5.28
N SER A 25 -3.25 -5.38 6.12
CA SER A 25 -1.79 -5.23 5.95
C SER A 25 -1.28 -5.86 4.66
N THR A 26 -1.86 -6.99 4.26
CA THR A 26 -1.63 -7.61 2.96
C THR A 26 -2.01 -6.66 1.83
N GLY A 27 -3.16 -5.98 1.98
CA GLY A 27 -3.60 -4.94 1.05
C GLY A 27 -2.62 -3.77 0.95
N VAL A 28 -2.14 -3.26 2.09
CA VAL A 28 -1.14 -2.17 2.13
C VAL A 28 0.15 -2.56 1.43
N PHE A 29 0.67 -3.76 1.72
CA PHE A 29 1.86 -4.28 1.04
C PHE A 29 1.66 -4.34 -0.47
N ILE A 30 0.50 -4.84 -0.93
CA ILE A 30 0.17 -4.89 -2.35
C ILE A 30 0.06 -3.48 -2.94
N GLY A 31 -0.65 -2.55 -2.30
CA GLY A 31 -0.82 -1.18 -2.80
C GLY A 31 0.51 -0.43 -2.95
N MET A 32 1.45 -0.63 -2.04
CA MET A 32 2.76 0.02 -2.08
C MET A 32 3.80 -0.72 -2.93
N SER A 33 3.48 -1.93 -3.42
CA SER A 33 4.36 -2.74 -4.28
C SER A 33 4.59 -2.08 -5.67
N PRO A 34 5.64 -2.47 -6.42
CA PRO A 34 5.95 -1.88 -7.72
C PRO A 34 4.97 -2.23 -8.85
N PHE A 35 3.90 -2.99 -8.57
CA PHE A 35 2.95 -3.51 -9.55
C PHE A 35 1.88 -2.49 -9.97
N LEU A 36 2.33 -1.41 -10.60
CA LEU A 36 1.50 -0.32 -11.08
C LEU A 36 0.27 -0.77 -11.89
N GLY A 37 -0.90 -0.25 -11.51
CA GLY A 37 -2.15 -0.43 -12.25
C GLY A 37 -2.86 -1.77 -12.04
N ILE A 38 -2.19 -2.76 -11.44
CA ILE A 38 -2.78 -4.10 -11.21
C ILE A 38 -3.03 -4.42 -9.74
N HIS A 39 -2.79 -3.48 -8.82
CA HIS A 39 -2.91 -3.72 -7.37
C HIS A 39 -4.28 -4.21 -6.91
N THR A 40 -5.37 -3.66 -7.45
CA THR A 40 -6.73 -4.08 -7.07
C THR A 40 -6.99 -5.53 -7.48
N VAL A 41 -6.60 -5.90 -8.70
CA VAL A 41 -6.73 -7.27 -9.19
C VAL A 41 -5.86 -8.20 -8.35
N LEU A 42 -4.60 -7.81 -8.10
CA LEU A 42 -3.68 -8.57 -7.26
C LEU A 42 -4.22 -8.74 -5.84
N GLY A 43 -4.78 -7.69 -5.25
CA GLY A 43 -5.42 -7.70 -3.94
C GLY A 43 -6.61 -8.66 -3.87
N ILE A 44 -7.48 -8.66 -4.89
CA ILE A 44 -8.62 -9.58 -4.98
C ILE A 44 -8.13 -11.03 -5.10
N VAL A 45 -7.16 -11.29 -5.98
CA VAL A 45 -6.60 -12.63 -6.22
C VAL A 45 -5.92 -13.16 -4.96
N VAL A 46 -5.08 -12.35 -4.32
CA VAL A 46 -4.41 -12.71 -3.06
C VAL A 46 -5.45 -12.92 -1.96
N ALA A 47 -6.42 -12.04 -1.80
CA ALA A 47 -7.49 -12.23 -0.81
C ALA A 47 -8.29 -13.51 -1.05
N TRP A 48 -8.52 -13.88 -2.31
CA TRP A 48 -9.20 -15.12 -2.66
C TRP A 48 -8.36 -16.36 -2.33
N ILE A 49 -7.08 -16.40 -2.75
CA ILE A 49 -6.16 -17.52 -2.50
C ILE A 49 -6.00 -17.78 -1.00
N PHE A 50 -5.74 -16.72 -0.22
CA PHE A 50 -5.48 -16.81 1.22
C PHE A 50 -6.76 -16.73 2.08
N ARG A 51 -7.94 -16.68 1.44
CA ARG A 51 -9.25 -16.57 2.12
C ARG A 51 -9.29 -15.40 3.12
N LEU A 52 -8.72 -14.28 2.72
CA LEU A 52 -8.71 -13.03 3.48
C LEU A 52 -10.01 -12.26 3.27
N ASN A 53 -10.29 -11.34 4.18
CA ASN A 53 -11.38 -10.40 4.04
C ASN A 53 -11.15 -9.49 2.83
N ARG A 54 -11.90 -9.72 1.74
CA ARG A 54 -11.73 -8.98 0.49
C ARG A 54 -11.89 -7.47 0.67
N LEU A 55 -12.86 -7.05 1.50
CA LEU A 55 -13.09 -5.63 1.75
C LEU A 55 -11.90 -5.02 2.48
N ALA A 56 -11.44 -5.62 3.58
CA ALA A 56 -10.29 -5.12 4.32
C ALA A 56 -9.02 -5.08 3.46
N THR A 57 -8.78 -6.10 2.62
CA THR A 57 -7.65 -6.12 1.70
C THR A 57 -7.75 -5.02 0.65
N ILE A 58 -8.92 -4.83 0.02
CA ILE A 58 -9.11 -3.76 -0.97
C ILE A 58 -8.90 -2.38 -0.32
N VAL A 59 -9.46 -2.14 0.87
CA VAL A 59 -9.24 -0.87 1.59
C VAL A 59 -7.75 -0.65 1.86
N GLY A 60 -7.01 -1.70 2.25
CA GLY A 60 -5.55 -1.63 2.39
C GLY A 60 -4.83 -1.30 1.08
N VAL A 61 -5.25 -1.88 -0.05
CA VAL A 61 -4.70 -1.56 -1.39
C VAL A 61 -4.85 -0.06 -1.71
N TYR A 62 -6.02 0.52 -1.41
CA TYR A 62 -6.31 1.92 -1.70
C TYR A 62 -5.61 2.93 -0.77
N VAL A 63 -4.74 2.49 0.14
CA VAL A 63 -3.75 3.38 0.77
C VAL A 63 -2.87 4.05 -0.30
N THR A 64 -2.59 3.34 -1.39
CA THR A 64 -1.96 3.89 -2.60
C THR A 64 -3.03 4.15 -3.66
N ASN A 65 -3.55 5.37 -3.68
CA ASN A 65 -4.59 5.85 -4.61
C ASN A 65 -4.00 6.95 -5.52
N PRO A 66 -4.73 7.47 -6.53
CA PRO A 66 -4.20 8.47 -7.46
C PRO A 66 -3.60 9.72 -6.79
N TRP A 67 -4.07 10.09 -5.60
CA TRP A 67 -3.54 11.23 -4.86
C TRP A 67 -2.29 10.90 -4.06
N THR A 68 -2.13 9.64 -3.60
CA THR A 68 -1.00 9.22 -2.76
C THR A 68 0.08 8.46 -3.52
N ILE A 69 -0.17 8.03 -4.76
CA ILE A 69 0.77 7.21 -5.54
C ILE A 69 2.10 7.92 -5.81
N VAL A 70 2.06 9.19 -6.20
CA VAL A 70 3.26 9.99 -6.48
C VAL A 70 4.15 10.11 -5.24
N PRO A 71 3.67 10.59 -4.07
CA PRO A 71 4.53 10.69 -2.89
C PRO A 71 5.00 9.33 -2.36
N VAL A 72 4.17 8.29 -2.40
CA VAL A 72 4.55 6.93 -1.95
C VAL A 72 5.70 6.38 -2.79
N TYR A 73 5.64 6.54 -4.11
CA TYR A 73 6.67 6.00 -5.01
C TYR A 73 7.91 6.87 -5.09
N ALA A 74 7.77 8.19 -5.00
CA ALA A 74 8.91 9.08 -4.87
C ALA A 74 9.69 8.76 -3.58
N PHE A 75 8.99 8.61 -2.46
CA PHE A 75 9.61 8.23 -1.19
C PHE A 75 10.26 6.85 -1.27
N GLY A 76 9.57 5.86 -1.86
CA GLY A 76 10.13 4.53 -2.04
C GLY A 76 11.39 4.50 -2.87
N THR A 77 11.36 5.14 -4.03
CA THR A 77 12.53 5.26 -4.91
C THR A 77 13.68 5.95 -4.19
N TRP A 78 13.40 7.00 -3.42
CA TRP A 78 14.41 7.71 -2.63
C TRP A 78 15.04 6.80 -1.55
N VAL A 79 14.22 6.07 -0.80
CA VAL A 79 14.70 5.07 0.18
C VAL A 79 15.57 4.03 -0.51
N GLY A 80 15.10 3.46 -1.62
CA GLY A 80 15.85 2.46 -2.38
C GLY A 80 17.17 3.01 -2.92
N ALA A 81 17.19 4.24 -3.42
CA ALA A 81 18.40 4.88 -3.94
C ALA A 81 19.44 5.10 -2.83
N LYS A 82 18.99 5.49 -1.63
CA LYS A 82 19.84 5.60 -0.44
C LYS A 82 20.40 4.24 -0.02
N CYS A 83 19.56 3.20 0.04
CA CYS A 83 19.99 1.84 0.39
C CYS A 83 20.99 1.26 -0.61
N LEU A 84 20.84 1.58 -1.90
CA LEU A 84 21.74 1.13 -2.97
C LEU A 84 22.98 2.04 -3.16
N GLY A 85 23.16 3.07 -2.33
CA GLY A 85 24.35 3.92 -2.37
C GLY A 85 24.43 4.88 -3.56
N MET A 86 23.30 5.24 -4.18
CA MET A 86 23.28 6.17 -5.30
C MET A 86 23.64 7.59 -4.86
N LYS A 87 24.62 8.19 -5.55
CA LYS A 87 25.05 9.58 -5.31
C LYS A 87 24.09 10.61 -5.90
N GLN A 88 23.48 10.30 -7.04
CA GLN A 88 22.53 11.16 -7.73
C GLN A 88 21.16 10.49 -7.75
N ILE A 89 20.22 11.04 -6.99
CA ILE A 89 18.86 10.51 -6.84
C ILE A 89 17.88 11.22 -7.80
N ILE A 90 18.17 12.49 -8.11
CA ILE A 90 17.35 13.30 -9.01
C ILE A 90 18.02 13.27 -10.40
N PRO A 91 17.35 12.73 -11.43
CA PRO A 91 17.85 12.78 -12.79
C PRO A 91 17.97 14.23 -13.25
N SER A 92 19.05 14.57 -13.96
CA SER A 92 19.15 15.82 -14.69
C SER A 92 18.32 15.72 -15.97
N ILE A 93 17.03 16.06 -15.88
CA ILE A 93 16.13 16.05 -17.03
C ILE A 93 16.50 17.23 -17.94
N ASP A 94 16.92 16.92 -19.17
CA ASP A 94 17.05 17.93 -20.22
C ASP A 94 15.66 18.28 -20.78
N TRP A 95 15.09 19.36 -20.24
CA TRP A 95 13.79 19.88 -20.65
C TRP A 95 13.76 20.37 -22.11
N SER A 96 14.91 20.56 -22.75
CA SER A 96 15.00 21.08 -24.12
C SER A 96 14.84 20.00 -25.19
N ASN A 97 15.08 18.72 -24.86
CA ASN A 97 15.02 17.59 -25.80
C ASN A 97 14.26 16.38 -25.21
N ILE A 98 12.98 16.59 -24.87
CA ILE A 98 12.13 15.52 -24.33
C ILE A 98 11.70 14.57 -25.46
N THR A 99 12.48 13.51 -25.68
CA THR A 99 12.07 12.36 -26.50
C THR A 99 11.78 11.17 -25.58
N PHE A 100 10.84 10.30 -25.98
CA PHE A 100 10.50 9.08 -25.23
C PHE A 100 11.73 8.19 -24.94
N SER A 101 12.68 8.11 -25.87
CA SER A 101 13.93 7.36 -25.71
C SER A 101 14.83 7.94 -24.61
N HIS A 102 15.00 9.27 -24.56
CA HIS A 102 15.78 9.95 -23.54
C HIS A 102 15.11 9.81 -22.15
N PHE A 103 13.79 9.99 -22.10
CA PHE A 103 13.03 9.80 -20.86
C PHE A 103 13.18 8.37 -20.28
N LEU A 104 13.09 7.33 -21.12
CA LEU A 104 13.30 5.96 -20.66
C LEU A 104 14.73 5.70 -20.18
N ASN A 105 15.74 6.29 -20.84
CA ASN A 105 17.13 6.17 -20.42
C ASN A 105 17.37 6.84 -19.06
N ASP A 106 16.72 7.97 -18.78
CA ASP A 106 16.81 8.67 -17.49
C ASP A 106 16.10 7.90 -16.35
N LEU A 107 15.03 7.17 -16.66
CA LEU A 107 14.31 6.34 -15.68
C LEU A 107 14.97 5.00 -15.41
N ARG A 108 15.71 4.44 -16.37
CA ARG A 108 16.32 3.10 -16.25
C ARG A 108 17.16 2.91 -14.98
N PRO A 109 18.01 3.87 -14.55
CA PRO A 109 18.77 3.75 -13.30
C PRO A 109 17.90 3.77 -12.05
N LEU A 110 16.71 4.37 -12.11
CA LEU A 110 15.76 4.46 -11.00
C LEU A 110 14.92 3.21 -10.83
N LEU A 111 14.88 2.29 -11.80
CA LEU A 111 14.07 1.07 -11.72
C LEU A 111 14.45 0.18 -10.53
N MET A 112 15.75 -0.06 -10.31
CA MET A 112 16.21 -0.89 -9.19
C MET A 112 15.93 -0.24 -7.82
N PRO A 113 16.27 1.05 -7.60
CA PRO A 113 15.83 1.80 -6.43
C PRO A 113 14.31 1.78 -6.21
N PHE A 114 13.53 1.95 -7.27
CA PHE A 114 12.09 1.93 -7.21
C PHE A 114 11.59 0.57 -6.72
N ILE A 115 11.99 -0.53 -7.37
CA ILE A 115 11.55 -1.89 -6.99
C ILE A 115 11.97 -2.21 -5.55
N PHE A 116 13.25 -2.04 -5.23
CA PHE A 116 13.76 -2.38 -3.91
C PHE A 116 13.12 -1.52 -2.82
N GLY A 117 13.06 -0.21 -3.05
CA GLY A 117 12.53 0.74 -2.08
C GLY A 117 11.03 0.58 -1.85
N THR A 118 10.23 0.39 -2.91
CA THR A 118 8.78 0.16 -2.79
C THR A 118 8.44 -1.17 -2.10
N LEU A 119 9.20 -2.23 -2.35
CA LEU A 119 9.05 -3.49 -1.62
C LEU A 119 9.42 -3.33 -0.14
N LEU A 120 10.52 -2.63 0.16
CA LEU A 120 10.97 -2.40 1.53
C LEU A 120 9.96 -1.57 2.33
N ILE A 121 9.56 -0.40 1.82
CA ILE A 121 8.58 0.45 2.51
C ILE A 121 7.21 -0.24 2.58
N GLY A 122 6.80 -0.95 1.52
CA GLY A 122 5.53 -1.68 1.50
C GLY A 122 5.50 -2.76 2.58
N PHE A 123 6.61 -3.48 2.77
CA PHE A 123 6.73 -4.48 3.83
C PHE A 123 6.65 -3.84 5.23
N LEU A 124 7.40 -2.76 5.46
CA LEU A 124 7.39 -2.04 6.74
C LEU A 124 6.03 -1.43 7.04
N SER A 125 5.41 -0.76 6.06
CA SER A 125 4.07 -0.20 6.17
C SER A 125 3.01 -1.28 6.36
N GLY A 126 3.17 -2.45 5.74
CA GLY A 126 2.36 -3.64 6.00
C GLY A 126 2.42 -4.05 7.47
N ILE A 127 3.62 -4.25 8.02
CA ILE A 127 3.82 -4.59 9.44
C ILE A 127 3.19 -3.54 10.36
N ILE A 128 3.47 -2.26 10.12
CA ILE A 128 2.93 -1.16 10.94
C ILE A 128 1.40 -1.15 10.88
N SER A 129 0.82 -1.28 9.68
CA SER A 129 -0.62 -1.27 9.49
C SER A 129 -1.31 -2.45 10.18
N TYR A 130 -0.69 -3.63 10.23
CA TYR A 130 -1.20 -4.77 10.98
C TYR A 130 -1.43 -4.40 12.45
N PHE A 131 -0.42 -3.83 13.13
CA PHE A 131 -0.55 -3.47 14.54
C PHE A 131 -1.58 -2.36 14.78
N ILE A 132 -1.63 -1.35 13.89
CA ILE A 132 -2.60 -0.26 13.97
C ILE A 132 -4.03 -0.79 13.84
N ILE A 133 -4.30 -1.59 12.80
CA ILE A 133 -5.64 -2.12 12.54
C ILE A 133 -6.05 -3.14 13.59
N TYR A 134 -5.14 -4.01 14.03
CA TYR A 134 -5.41 -4.95 15.11
C TYR A 134 -5.91 -4.21 16.36
N ARG A 135 -5.17 -3.19 16.82
CA ARG A 135 -5.54 -2.40 18.01
C ARG A 135 -6.83 -1.60 17.80
N ALA A 136 -7.03 -1.04 16.60
CA ALA A 136 -8.24 -0.27 16.29
C ALA A 136 -9.49 -1.16 16.34
N VAL A 137 -9.42 -2.36 15.75
CA VAL A 137 -10.54 -3.30 15.68
C VAL A 137 -10.79 -3.98 17.03
N GLU A 138 -9.74 -4.33 17.77
CA GLU A 138 -9.84 -4.90 19.12
C GLU A 138 -10.57 -3.93 20.07
N ARG A 139 -10.19 -2.64 20.07
CA ARG A 139 -10.88 -1.61 20.85
C ARG A 139 -12.33 -1.41 20.42
N ALA A 140 -12.63 -1.53 19.13
CA ALA A 140 -13.98 -1.41 18.62
C ALA A 140 -14.88 -2.58 19.05
N HIS A 141 -14.33 -3.80 19.15
CA HIS A 141 -15.04 -4.98 19.65
C HIS A 141 -15.34 -4.89 21.15
N ILE A 142 -14.35 -4.47 21.97
CA ILE A 142 -14.55 -4.31 23.42
C ILE A 142 -15.72 -3.35 23.69
N LYS A 143 -15.78 -2.22 22.97
CA LYS A 143 -16.84 -1.22 23.13
C LYS A 143 -18.21 -1.65 22.60
N SER A 144 -18.30 -2.71 21.81
CA SER A 144 -19.60 -3.25 21.36
C SER A 144 -20.21 -4.27 22.31
N ASP A 145 -19.41 -4.82 23.22
CA ASP A 145 -19.82 -5.81 24.21
C ASP A 145 -20.17 -5.18 25.58
N GLU A 146 -19.82 -3.90 25.78
CA GLU A 146 -20.29 -3.02 26.87
C GLU A 146 -21.63 -2.34 26.53
#